data_AF-A0A7L4REQ6-F1
#
_entry.id   AF-A0A7L4REQ6-F1
#
_cell.length_a   1.000
_cell.length_b   1.000
_cell.length_c   1.000
_cell.angle_alpha   90.00
_cell.angle_beta   90.00
_cell.angle_gamma   90.00
#
_symmetry.space_group_name_H-M   'P 1'
#
loop_
_entity.id
_entity.type
_entity.pdbx_description
1 polymer ?
#
loop_
_entity_poly.entity_id
_entity_poly.type
_entity_poly.pdbx_seq_one_letter_code
_entity_poly.pdbx_strand_id
1 'polypeptide(L)'
;MARQDAGIKVRWPVRAICIETKSHEAVDAVNAFGDILLSMVNTKEIRIVEEKPAGEMASSQFSKGTVHIDRKMDEELYEEGILNEVKRRIQMMRKEAQLVEQDKIGVSINAEKEIEAILKKNEKALSEAVNASAVSYGSEKEMNEYTIDGRLVRIAMKKKVIHSD
;
A
#
# COMPACT_ATOMS: atom_id res chain seq x y z
N MET A 1 -12.07 -3.80 -20.79
CA MET A 1 -10.80 -3.92 -20.03
C MET A 1 -11.15 -4.12 -18.56
N ALA A 2 -10.85 -5.29 -17.99
CA ALA A 2 -11.23 -5.71 -16.63
C ALA A 2 -10.94 -4.70 -15.50
N ARG A 3 -9.97 -3.81 -15.70
CA ARG A 3 -9.52 -2.81 -14.72
C ARG A 3 -10.47 -1.62 -14.56
N GLN A 4 -11.20 -1.27 -15.61
CA GLN A 4 -12.05 -0.06 -15.64
C GLN A 4 -13.41 -0.32 -14.99
N ASP A 5 -13.96 -1.52 -15.20
CA ASP A 5 -15.22 -1.96 -14.58
C ASP A 5 -15.10 -2.21 -13.06
N ALA A 6 -13.87 -2.37 -12.57
CA ALA A 6 -13.60 -2.64 -11.15
C ALA A 6 -13.30 -1.38 -10.31
N GLY A 7 -13.24 -0.18 -10.91
CA GLY A 7 -12.98 1.08 -10.20
C GLY A 7 -11.57 1.20 -9.59
N ILE A 8 -10.61 0.37 -10.04
CA ILE A 8 -9.26 0.32 -9.47
C ILE A 8 -8.40 1.42 -10.11
N LYS A 9 -7.97 2.41 -9.31
CA LYS A 9 -7.04 3.46 -9.75
C LYS A 9 -5.69 2.86 -10.15
N VAL A 10 -5.14 3.36 -11.26
CA VAL A 10 -3.85 2.93 -11.82
C VAL A 10 -2.71 3.30 -10.86
N ARG A 11 -2.31 2.36 -9.98
CA ARG A 11 -0.97 2.17 -9.36
C ARG A 11 -0.95 1.20 -8.15
N TRP A 12 -1.86 0.24 -8.06
CA TRP A 12 -1.92 -0.68 -6.91
C TRP A 12 -1.22 -2.01 -7.19
N PRO A 13 -0.31 -2.48 -6.31
CA PRO A 13 0.34 -3.76 -6.49
C PRO A 13 -0.63 -4.91 -6.21
N VAL A 14 -0.92 -5.76 -7.19
CA VAL A 14 -1.77 -6.94 -7.01
C VAL A 14 -0.88 -8.11 -6.60
N ARG A 15 -1.16 -8.92 -5.57
CA ARG A 15 -0.18 -9.94 -5.16
C ARG A 15 0.01 -11.08 -6.16
N ALA A 16 -1.08 -11.58 -6.73
CA ALA A 16 -1.02 -12.52 -7.84
C ALA A 16 -2.23 -12.37 -8.75
N ILE A 17 -2.03 -12.51 -10.05
CA ILE A 17 -3.12 -12.70 -11.01
C ILE A 17 -3.27 -14.19 -11.29
N CYS A 18 -4.46 -14.75 -11.12
CA CYS A 18 -4.76 -16.11 -11.56
C CYS A 18 -5.44 -16.07 -12.93
N ILE A 19 -4.91 -16.80 -13.91
CA ILE A 19 -5.49 -16.95 -15.23
C ILE A 19 -6.03 -18.37 -15.33
N GLU A 20 -7.36 -18.49 -15.27
CA GLU A 20 -8.09 -19.72 -15.52
C GLU A 20 -8.23 -19.89 -17.04
N THR A 21 -7.46 -20.82 -17.62
CA THR A 21 -7.53 -21.08 -19.06
C THR A 21 -7.21 -22.54 -19.37
N LYS A 22 -7.93 -23.07 -20.36
CA LYS A 22 -7.64 -24.38 -20.98
C LYS A 22 -6.93 -24.25 -22.32
N SER A 23 -6.61 -23.02 -22.75
CA SER A 23 -6.04 -22.73 -24.06
C SER A 23 -4.53 -22.71 -23.99
N HIS A 24 -3.87 -23.59 -24.75
CA HIS A 24 -2.41 -23.64 -24.85
C HIS A 24 -1.82 -22.30 -25.35
N GLU A 25 -2.47 -21.64 -26.32
CA GLU A 25 -2.07 -20.30 -26.79
C GLU A 25 -2.04 -19.25 -25.67
N ALA A 26 -3.01 -19.30 -24.76
CA ALA A 26 -3.06 -18.36 -23.64
C ALA A 26 -1.96 -18.65 -22.62
N VAL A 27 -1.67 -19.93 -22.37
CA VAL A 27 -0.55 -20.36 -21.52
C VAL A 27 0.77 -19.88 -22.09
N ASP A 28 1.01 -20.11 -23.39
CA ASP A 28 2.23 -19.70 -24.07
C ASP A 28 2.40 -18.18 -24.09
N ALA A 29 1.32 -17.43 -24.32
CA ALA A 29 1.35 -15.98 -24.26
C ALA A 29 1.70 -15.46 -22.86
N VAL A 30 1.12 -16.04 -21.80
CA VAL A 30 1.41 -15.64 -20.42
C VAL A 30 2.87 -15.97 -20.05
N ASN A 31 3.39 -17.10 -20.49
CA ASN A 31 4.79 -17.47 -20.28
C ASN A 31 5.75 -16.56 -21.07
N ALA A 32 5.42 -16.25 -22.33
CA ALA A 32 6.24 -15.40 -23.19
C ALA A 32 6.27 -13.93 -22.75
N PHE A 33 5.15 -13.43 -22.19
CA PHE A 33 5.00 -12.04 -21.79
C PHE A 33 4.94 -11.83 -20.27
N GLY A 34 5.25 -12.86 -19.48
CA GLY A 34 5.09 -12.86 -18.02
C GLY A 34 5.73 -11.65 -17.36
N ASP A 35 6.99 -11.37 -17.68
CA ASP A 35 7.74 -10.24 -17.11
C ASP A 35 7.12 -8.88 -17.45
N ILE A 36 6.61 -8.73 -18.68
CA ILE A 36 5.97 -7.49 -19.13
C ILE A 36 4.61 -7.34 -18.45
N LEU A 37 3.85 -8.42 -18.32
CA LEU A 37 2.56 -8.43 -17.63
C LEU A 37 2.76 -8.13 -16.13
N LEU A 38 3.78 -8.69 -15.49
CA LEU A 38 4.18 -8.39 -14.11
C LEU A 38 4.45 -6.89 -13.95
N SER A 39 5.25 -6.31 -14.85
CA SER A 39 5.59 -4.88 -14.84
C SER A 39 4.39 -3.97 -15.10
N MET A 40 3.49 -4.32 -16.03
CA MET A 40 2.33 -3.49 -16.37
C MET A 40 1.21 -3.59 -15.35
N VAL A 41 1.07 -4.75 -14.72
CA VAL A 41 0.00 -5.00 -13.74
C VAL A 41 0.43 -4.59 -12.34
N ASN A 42 1.73 -4.34 -12.11
CA ASN A 42 2.30 -4.18 -10.78
C ASN A 42 1.91 -5.40 -9.94
N THR A 43 2.15 -6.61 -10.44
CA THR A 43 1.81 -7.81 -9.67
C THR A 43 3.06 -8.60 -9.30
N LYS A 44 3.07 -9.23 -8.12
CA LYS A 44 4.23 -10.00 -7.66
C LYS A 44 4.33 -11.36 -8.37
N GLU A 45 3.22 -11.88 -8.88
CA GLU A 45 3.16 -13.21 -9.49
C GLU A 45 1.99 -13.34 -10.47
N ILE A 46 2.13 -14.17 -11.50
CA ILE A 46 1.00 -14.59 -12.36
C ILE A 46 0.96 -16.11 -12.31
N ARG A 47 -0.21 -16.68 -11.98
CA ARG A 47 -0.45 -18.12 -11.88
C ARG A 47 -1.45 -18.55 -12.92
N ILE A 48 -1.16 -19.65 -13.60
CA ILE A 48 -2.11 -20.31 -14.48
C ILE A 48 -2.78 -21.40 -13.65
N VAL A 49 -4.11 -21.41 -13.65
CA VAL A 49 -4.92 -22.36 -12.88
C VAL A 49 -5.94 -23.02 -13.79
N GLU A 50 -6.30 -24.27 -13.48
CA GLU A 50 -7.33 -24.99 -14.25
C GLU A 50 -8.74 -24.70 -13.74
N GLU A 51 -8.86 -24.28 -12.49
CA GLU A 51 -10.11 -23.97 -11.82
C GLU A 51 -9.99 -22.64 -11.04
N LYS A 52 -11.13 -21.95 -10.89
CA LYS A 52 -11.24 -20.75 -10.07
C LYS A 52 -10.69 -20.99 -8.65
N PRO A 53 -9.71 -20.19 -8.18
CA PRO A 53 -9.19 -20.32 -6.82
C PRO A 53 -10.28 -20.03 -5.77
N ALA A 54 -10.17 -20.71 -4.62
CA ALA A 54 -11.09 -20.50 -3.51
C ALA A 54 -10.94 -19.09 -2.91
N GLY A 55 -12.07 -18.41 -2.67
CA GLY A 55 -12.10 -17.07 -2.09
C GLY A 55 -13.01 -16.08 -2.83
N GLU A 56 -13.19 -14.90 -2.26
CA GLU A 56 -13.89 -13.79 -2.92
C GLU A 56 -12.93 -13.09 -3.88
N MET A 57 -12.94 -13.54 -5.14
CA MET A 57 -12.09 -12.99 -6.20
C MET A 57 -12.89 -12.12 -7.17
N ALA A 58 -12.37 -10.93 -7.47
CA ALA A 58 -12.82 -10.17 -8.63
C ALA A 58 -12.44 -10.95 -9.90
N SER A 59 -13.41 -11.24 -10.76
CA SER A 59 -13.19 -12.08 -11.94
C SER A 59 -13.59 -11.32 -13.20
N SER A 60 -12.80 -11.43 -14.26
CA SER A 60 -13.14 -10.86 -15.57
C SER A 60 -12.86 -11.88 -16.67
N GLN A 61 -13.87 -12.13 -17.49
CA GLN A 61 -13.81 -13.12 -18.56
C GLN A 61 -13.27 -12.49 -19.84
N PHE A 62 -12.44 -13.24 -20.57
CA PHE A 62 -11.92 -12.88 -21.87
C PHE A 62 -12.03 -14.05 -22.85
N SER A 63 -11.71 -13.82 -24.12
CA SER A 63 -11.95 -14.78 -25.21
C SER A 63 -11.27 -16.15 -25.04
N LYS A 64 -10.25 -16.26 -24.20
CA LYS A 64 -9.46 -17.49 -24.01
C LYS A 64 -9.42 -17.94 -22.54
N GLY A 65 -10.20 -17.36 -21.63
CA GLY A 65 -10.20 -17.76 -20.22
C GLY A 65 -10.86 -16.75 -19.28
N THR A 66 -10.65 -16.93 -17.98
CA THR A 66 -11.07 -16.01 -16.92
C THR A 66 -9.85 -15.52 -16.16
N VAL A 67 -9.79 -14.23 -15.88
CA VAL A 67 -8.79 -13.66 -14.97
C VAL A 67 -9.43 -13.49 -13.60
N HIS A 68 -8.80 -14.04 -12.56
CA HIS A 68 -9.20 -13.88 -11.17
C HIS A 68 -8.16 -13.07 -10.39
N ILE A 69 -8.65 -12.12 -9.62
CA ILE A 69 -7.88 -11.25 -8.74
C ILE A 69 -8.44 -11.40 -7.33
N ASP A 70 -7.59 -11.80 -6.38
CA ASP A 70 -7.98 -11.89 -4.98
C ASP A 70 -8.24 -10.50 -4.40
N ARG A 71 -9.44 -10.27 -3.87
CA ARG A 71 -9.87 -8.99 -3.28
C ARG A 71 -9.79 -8.99 -1.75
N LYS A 72 -9.59 -10.16 -1.12
CA LYS A 72 -9.58 -10.34 0.34
C LYS A 72 -8.17 -10.28 0.92
N MET A 73 -7.15 -10.67 0.15
CA MET A 73 -5.73 -10.53 0.53
C MET A 73 -5.16 -9.12 0.28
N ASP A 74 -6.04 -8.13 0.09
CA ASP A 74 -5.75 -6.73 -0.19
C ASP A 74 -5.54 -5.92 1.10
N GLU A 75 -6.14 -6.32 2.23
CA GLU A 75 -6.13 -5.51 3.46
C GLU A 75 -4.74 -5.42 4.10
N GLU A 76 -4.01 -6.53 4.26
CA GLU A 76 -2.66 -6.51 4.84
C GLU A 76 -1.64 -5.77 3.96
N LEU A 77 -1.76 -5.89 2.64
CA LEU A 77 -0.90 -5.18 1.69
C LEU A 77 -1.24 -3.70 1.61
N TYR A 78 -2.52 -3.37 1.69
CA TYR A 78 -3.00 -2.01 1.77
C TYR A 78 -2.51 -1.37 3.07
N GLU A 79 -2.60 -2.08 4.19
CA GLU A 79 -2.00 -1.68 5.47
C GLU A 79 -0.50 -1.42 5.34
N GLU A 80 0.25 -2.35 4.73
CA GLU A 80 1.69 -2.22 4.50
C GLU A 80 2.02 -1.02 3.58
N GLY A 81 1.24 -0.82 2.52
CA GLY A 81 1.41 0.26 1.55
C GLY A 81 1.19 1.64 2.19
N ILE A 82 0.12 1.80 2.97
CA ILE A 82 -0.14 3.01 3.74
C ILE A 82 0.99 3.25 4.74
N LEU A 83 1.43 2.22 5.46
CA LEU A 83 2.51 2.33 6.45
C LEU A 83 3.82 2.78 5.80
N ASN A 84 4.18 2.20 4.64
CA ASN A 84 5.41 2.54 3.93
C ASN A 84 5.40 3.96 3.36
N GLU A 85 4.26 4.42 2.83
CA GLU A 85 4.14 5.81 2.37
C GLU A 85 4.25 6.79 3.54
N VAL A 86 3.57 6.53 4.66
CA VAL A 86 3.67 7.37 5.87
C VAL A 86 5.10 7.39 6.42
N LYS A 87 5.78 6.24 6.49
CA LYS A 87 7.21 6.16 6.86
C LYS A 87 8.06 7.04 5.95
N ARG A 88 7.87 6.96 4.63
CA ARG A 88 8.62 7.77 3.67
C ARG A 88 8.37 9.27 3.87
N ARG A 89 7.13 9.68 4.14
CA ARG A 89 6.78 11.08 4.42
C ARG A 89 7.47 11.60 5.67
N ILE A 90 7.44 10.84 6.76
CA ILE A 90 8.10 11.22 8.01
C ILE A 90 9.62 11.31 7.80
N GLN A 91 10.23 10.36 7.10
CA GLN A 91 11.66 10.39 6.79
C GLN A 91 12.07 11.57 5.91
N MET A 92 11.23 11.99 4.96
CA MET A 92 11.45 13.22 4.19
C MET A 92 11.38 14.46 5.09
N MET A 93 10.37 14.56 5.96
CA MET A 93 10.26 15.65 6.94
C MET A 93 11.46 15.71 7.89
N ARG A 94 12.04 14.55 8.27
CA ARG A 94 13.28 14.49 9.07
C ARG A 94 14.48 15.08 8.32
N LYS A 95 14.61 14.77 7.03
CA LYS A 95 15.68 15.32 6.17
C LYS A 95 15.54 16.83 5.99
N GLU A 96 14.31 17.32 5.77
CA GLU A 96 14.03 18.76 5.65
C GLU A 96 14.33 19.51 6.95
N ALA A 97 14.00 18.91 8.10
CA ALA A 97 14.28 19.47 9.41
C ALA A 97 15.73 19.24 9.91
N GLN A 98 16.61 18.66 9.08
CA GLN A 98 18.01 18.34 9.41
C GLN A 98 18.17 17.53 10.72
N LEU A 99 17.22 16.65 11.01
CA LEU A 99 17.25 15.81 12.22
C LEU A 99 18.13 14.58 12.02
N VAL A 100 18.83 14.17 13.07
CA VAL A 100 19.70 12.99 13.06
C VAL A 100 18.87 11.75 13.46
N GLU A 101 19.28 10.55 13.03
CA GLU A 101 18.54 9.30 13.29
C GLU A 101 18.28 9.04 14.78
N GLN A 102 19.15 9.58 15.65
CA GLN A 102 19.08 9.46 17.11
C GLN A 102 18.05 10.40 17.76
N ASP A 103 17.57 11.43 17.06
CA ASP A 103 16.60 12.38 17.61
C ASP A 103 15.21 11.75 17.74
N LYS A 104 14.63 11.84 18.94
CA LYS A 104 13.24 11.44 19.20
C LYS A 104 12.26 12.50 18.70
N ILE A 105 11.31 12.08 17.88
CA ILE A 105 10.26 12.96 17.32
C ILE A 105 8.88 12.63 17.90
N GLY A 106 8.01 13.61 18.03
CA GLY A 106 6.58 13.40 18.19
C GLY A 106 5.91 13.50 16.83
N VAL A 107 5.09 12.51 16.47
CA VAL A 107 4.37 12.49 15.20
C VAL A 107 2.88 12.62 15.48
N SER A 108 2.21 13.55 14.80
CA SER A 108 0.76 13.68 14.86
C SER A 108 0.16 13.45 13.49
N ILE A 109 -0.78 12.52 13.39
CA ILE A 109 -1.38 12.11 12.12
C ILE A 109 -2.88 12.40 12.17
N ASN A 110 -3.38 13.12 11.19
CA ASN A 110 -4.81 13.29 10.96
C ASN A 110 -5.16 12.62 9.64
N ALA A 111 -5.93 11.54 9.73
CA ALA A 111 -6.39 10.79 8.57
C ALA A 111 -7.85 10.38 8.77
N GLU A 112 -8.47 9.85 7.72
CA GLU A 112 -9.78 9.22 7.84
C GLU A 112 -9.74 7.99 8.75
N LYS A 113 -10.88 7.62 9.32
CA LYS A 113 -11.03 6.52 10.30
C LYS A 113 -10.38 5.20 9.87
N GLU A 114 -10.42 4.90 8.57
CA GLU A 114 -9.87 3.68 7.99
C GLU A 114 -8.33 3.68 8.04
N ILE A 115 -7.69 4.74 7.54
CA ILE A 115 -6.24 4.92 7.62
C ILE A 115 -5.78 5.02 9.08
N GLU A 116 -6.55 5.72 9.91
CA GLU A 116 -6.26 5.83 11.34
C GLU A 116 -6.27 4.45 12.03
N ALA A 117 -7.23 3.58 11.70
CA ALA A 117 -7.29 2.22 12.25
C ALA A 117 -6.08 1.38 11.83
N ILE A 118 -5.67 1.48 10.56
CA ILE A 118 -4.49 0.81 10.01
C ILE A 118 -3.21 1.25 10.72
N LEU A 119 -3.05 2.55 10.91
CA LEU A 119 -1.90 3.13 11.59
C LEU A 119 -1.88 2.78 13.08
N LYS A 120 -3.03 2.77 13.76
CA LYS A 120 -3.16 2.32 15.15
C LYS A 120 -2.78 0.85 15.31
N LYS A 121 -3.23 -0.01 14.38
CA LYS A 121 -2.88 -1.44 14.37
C LYS A 121 -1.38 -1.67 14.22
N ASN A 122 -0.70 -0.82 13.46
CA ASN A 122 0.73 -0.92 13.15
C ASN A 122 1.60 0.15 13.85
N GLU A 123 1.09 0.79 14.90
CA GLU A 123 1.71 1.97 15.53
C GLU A 123 3.11 1.65 16.06
N LYS A 124 3.28 0.45 16.61
CA LYS A 124 4.56 -0.03 17.13
C LYS A 124 5.62 -0.10 16.03
N ALA A 125 5.27 -0.68 14.88
CA ALA A 125 6.17 -0.79 13.73
C ALA A 125 6.49 0.56 13.09
N LEU A 126 5.52 1.49 13.10
CA LEU A 126 5.76 2.86 12.64
C LEU A 126 6.72 3.59 13.58
N SER A 127 6.43 3.54 14.88
CA SER A 127 7.20 4.22 15.93
C SER A 127 8.65 3.76 15.98
N GLU A 128 8.89 2.45 15.92
CA GLU A 128 10.25 1.88 15.85
C GLU A 128 10.97 2.30 14.57
N ALA A 129 10.30 2.28 13.41
CA ALA A 129 10.91 2.63 12.13
C ALA A 129 11.24 4.12 11.99
N VAL A 130 10.48 5.02 12.64
CA VAL A 130 10.71 6.47 12.58
C VAL A 130 11.35 7.04 13.85
N ASN A 131 11.68 6.19 14.83
CA ASN A 131 12.18 6.56 16.15
C ASN A 131 11.29 7.61 16.84
N ALA A 132 9.96 7.42 16.73
CA ALA A 132 8.99 8.33 17.33
C ALA A 132 8.84 8.05 18.83
N SER A 133 8.80 9.12 19.62
CA SER A 133 8.52 9.05 21.06
C SER A 133 7.04 8.92 21.38
N ALA A 134 6.17 9.39 20.49
CA ALA A 134 4.73 9.28 20.58
C ALA A 134 4.10 9.47 19.19
N VAL A 135 3.07 8.70 18.90
CA VAL A 135 2.19 8.90 17.75
C VAL A 135 0.83 9.35 18.29
N SER A 136 0.38 10.55 17.91
CA SER A 136 -0.95 11.04 18.26
C SER A 136 -1.84 11.15 17.03
N TYR A 137 -3.14 10.91 17.22
CA TYR A 137 -4.13 11.04 16.14
C TYR A 137 -5.03 12.23 16.45
N GLY A 138 -5.06 13.23 15.56
CA GLY A 138 -5.81 14.45 15.77
C GLY A 138 -5.35 15.60 14.89
N SER A 139 -6.15 16.66 14.81
CA SER A 139 -5.79 17.89 14.08
C SER A 139 -4.85 18.76 14.91
N GLU A 140 -3.72 19.13 14.32
CA GLU A 140 -2.71 20.04 14.90
C GLU A 140 -2.64 21.35 14.10
N LYS A 141 -2.06 22.40 14.69
CA LYS A 141 -1.97 23.73 14.05
C LYS A 141 -1.01 23.78 12.86
N GLU A 142 0.01 22.91 12.83
CA GLU A 142 0.99 22.84 11.75
C GLU A 142 1.08 21.40 11.23
N MET A 143 0.24 21.05 10.26
CA MET A 143 0.29 19.74 9.60
C MET A 143 0.57 19.90 8.12
N ASN A 144 1.45 19.06 7.58
CA ASN A 144 1.67 18.96 6.15
C ASN A 144 0.59 18.06 5.54
N GLU A 145 -0.07 18.54 4.51
CA GLU A 145 -1.12 17.80 3.82
C GLU A 145 -0.52 16.90 2.73
N TYR A 146 -0.87 15.62 2.77
CA TYR A 146 -0.46 14.63 1.80
C TYR A 146 -1.66 13.88 1.28
N THR A 147 -1.63 13.52 0.00
CA THR A 147 -2.65 12.65 -0.60
C THR A 147 -2.09 11.24 -0.68
N ILE A 148 -2.63 10.32 0.12
CA ILE A 148 -2.29 8.90 0.12
C ILE A 148 -3.52 8.14 -0.35
N ASP A 149 -3.41 7.40 -1.45
CA ASP A 149 -4.53 6.73 -2.14
C ASP A 149 -5.75 7.62 -2.46
N GLY A 150 -5.52 8.90 -2.76
CA GLY A 150 -6.61 9.84 -3.00
C GLY A 150 -7.36 10.29 -1.74
N ARG A 151 -6.91 9.88 -0.55
CA ARG A 151 -7.40 10.37 0.74
C ARG A 151 -6.42 11.38 1.32
N LEU A 152 -6.96 12.39 2.01
CA LEU A 152 -6.15 13.41 2.66
C LEU A 152 -5.61 12.89 3.98
N VAL A 153 -4.28 12.89 4.10
CA VAL A 153 -3.54 12.52 5.29
C VAL A 153 -2.67 13.70 5.67
N ARG A 154 -2.93 14.28 6.84
CA ARG A 154 -2.12 15.38 7.36
C ARG A 154 -1.15 14.86 8.41
N ILE A 155 0.11 15.21 8.29
CA ILE A 155 1.17 14.74 9.19
C ILE A 155 1.91 15.95 9.75
N ALA A 156 1.97 16.04 11.07
CA ALA A 156 2.81 16.97 11.79
C ALA A 156 3.96 16.23 12.47
N MET A 157 5.12 16.89 12.55
CA MET A 157 6.27 16.42 13.29
C MET A 157 6.71 17.51 14.26
N LYS A 158 6.89 17.15 15.53
CA LYS A 158 7.47 18.03 16.55
C LYS A 158 8.77 17.40 17.06
N LYS A 159 9.87 18.15 17.03
CA LYS A 159 11.12 17.71 17.68
C LYS A 159 10.89 17.73 19.19
N LYS A 160 11.10 16.61 19.88
CA LYS A 160 11.19 16.63 21.34
C LYS A 160 12.62 17.02 21.68
N VAL A 161 12.84 18.30 21.98
CA VAL A 161 14.14 18.77 22.46
C VAL A 161 14.37 18.13 23.82
N ILE A 162 15.23 17.11 23.86
CA ILE A 162 15.79 16.62 25.13
C ILE A 162 16.78 17.71 25.54
N HIS A 163 16.35 18.65 26.38
CA HIS A 163 17.30 19.40 27.20
C HIS A 163 17.93 18.37 28.13
N SER A 164 19.18 18.00 27.84
CA SER A 164 20.04 17.36 28.81
C SER A 164 20.57 18.51 29.68
N ASP A 165 20.06 18.63 30.90
CA ASP A 165 20.79 19.25 32.01
C ASP A 165 21.95 18.34 32.45
#